data_AF-A0A958MLF5-F1
#
_entry.id   AF-A0A958MLF5-F1
#
_cell.length_a   1.000
_cell.length_b   1.000
_cell.length_c   1.000
_cell.angle_alpha   90.00
_cell.angle_beta   90.00
_cell.angle_gamma   90.00
#
_symmetry.space_group_name_H-M   'P 1'
#
loop_
_entity.id
_entity.type
_entity.pdbx_description
1 polymer ?
#
loop_
_entity_poly.entity_id
_entity_poly.type
_entity_poly.pdbx_seq_one_letter_code
_entity_poly.pdbx_strand_id
1 'polypeptide(L)'
;KVADHFREQVVVTIYLNDSAKQVEVDQLEKSLAMAEYTKSTEYVSKEQAAELMKAETGEDFMDFVGYNPLQNSIDVHLKADYVTNETLDGITEELANKKFIEDITYDNDLVELMNNNVKKITFWVLLLSALFTLIAVLLINSSIRLAVYSKRFIIKTMQMVGATKTFIRRPFVFKSVQLGVIGAIVALIGMGIVLYYMNQFFPELQLLQKPMLVGSLFIGIFLLGVIITWISTFIATQRFLNLKTDQLYY
;
A
#
# COMPACT_ATOMS: atom_id res chain seq x y z
N LYS A 1 4.18 2.61 2.65
CA LYS A 1 5.43 3.39 2.91
C LYS A 1 5.17 4.86 3.16
N VAL A 2 4.58 5.62 2.23
CA VAL A 2 4.20 7.02 2.53
C VAL A 2 3.15 7.05 3.63
N ALA A 3 2.05 6.31 3.46
CA ALA A 3 1.05 6.13 4.52
C ALA A 3 1.68 5.63 5.83
N ASP A 4 2.55 4.61 5.74
CA ASP A 4 3.23 4.03 6.90
C ASP A 4 4.06 5.06 7.68
N HIS A 5 4.78 5.95 6.97
CA HIS A 5 5.57 6.99 7.59
C HIS A 5 4.71 7.95 8.41
N PHE A 6 3.58 8.41 7.86
CA PHE A 6 2.63 9.24 8.60
C PHE A 6 1.97 8.48 9.75
N ARG A 7 1.68 7.19 9.57
CA ARG A 7 1.12 6.35 10.63
C ARG A 7 2.07 6.20 11.81
N GLU A 8 3.35 5.98 11.54
CA GLU A 8 4.38 5.83 12.58
C GLU A 8 4.68 7.12 13.36
N GLN A 9 4.11 8.27 12.97
CA GLN A 9 4.17 9.50 13.75
C GLN A 9 3.08 9.57 14.84
N VAL A 10 2.12 8.65 14.83
CA VAL A 10 1.10 8.58 15.88
C VAL A 10 1.73 8.03 17.17
N VAL A 11 1.57 8.79 18.25
CA VAL A 11 2.02 8.44 19.60
C VAL A 11 0.79 8.16 20.44
N VAL A 12 0.82 7.05 21.19
CA VAL A 12 -0.15 6.76 22.24
C VAL A 12 0.52 7.09 23.57
N THR A 13 -0.03 8.07 24.28
CA THR A 13 0.49 8.51 25.57
C THR A 13 -0.34 7.90 26.69
N ILE A 14 0.31 7.07 27.52
CA ILE A 14 -0.29 6.40 28.66
C ILE A 14 0.08 7.17 29.92
N TYR A 15 -0.88 7.86 30.53
CA TYR A 15 -0.68 8.58 31.78
C TYR A 15 -0.79 7.66 32.99
N LEU A 16 0.12 7.85 33.94
CA LEU A 16 0.27 7.02 35.13
C LEU A 16 -0.20 7.78 36.36
N ASN A 17 -0.95 7.10 37.23
CA ASN A 17 -1.32 7.65 38.52
C ASN A 17 -0.06 7.99 39.34
N ASP A 18 -0.08 9.08 40.10
CA ASP A 18 1.01 9.48 41.02
C ASP A 18 1.39 8.41 42.06
N SER A 19 0.47 7.47 42.32
CA SER A 19 0.67 6.35 43.25
C SER A 19 1.29 5.09 42.62
N ALA A 20 1.57 5.10 41.32
CA ALA A 20 2.16 3.98 40.60
C ALA A 20 3.55 3.64 41.14
N LYS A 21 3.81 2.35 41.40
CA LYS A 21 5.14 1.93 41.88
C LYS A 21 6.09 1.85 40.70
N GLN A 22 7.35 2.28 40.90
CA GLN A 22 8.39 2.20 39.86
C GLN A 22 8.50 0.79 39.23
N VAL A 23 8.36 -0.27 40.03
CA VAL A 23 8.40 -1.64 39.53
C VAL A 23 7.25 -1.96 38.56
N GLU A 24 6.06 -1.39 38.79
CA GLU A 24 4.89 -1.58 37.91
C GLU A 24 5.08 -0.82 36.59
N VAL A 25 5.65 0.39 36.66
CA VAL A 25 6.01 1.22 35.51
C VAL A 25 7.07 0.52 34.65
N ASP A 26 8.17 0.07 35.25
CA ASP A 26 9.26 -0.62 34.55
C ASP A 26 8.78 -1.93 33.88
N GLN A 27 7.84 -2.64 34.53
CA GLN A 27 7.23 -3.84 33.95
C GLN A 27 6.32 -3.51 32.77
N LEU A 28 5.52 -2.45 32.89
CA LEU A 28 4.64 -1.99 31.82
C LEU A 28 5.46 -1.54 30.61
N GLU A 29 6.47 -0.70 30.81
CA GLU A 29 7.34 -0.21 29.74
C GLU A 29 8.00 -1.36 28.99
N LYS A 30 8.58 -2.35 29.69
CA LYS A 30 9.17 -3.53 29.06
C LYS A 30 8.14 -4.37 28.32
N SER A 31 6.94 -4.54 28.88
CA SER A 31 5.85 -5.27 28.22
C SER A 31 5.45 -4.58 26.92
N LEU A 32 5.31 -3.27 26.94
CA LEU A 32 4.97 -2.45 25.78
C LEU A 32 6.08 -2.49 24.73
N ALA A 33 7.35 -2.38 25.15
CA ALA A 33 8.51 -2.45 24.25
C ALA A 33 8.63 -3.80 23.53
N MET A 34 8.18 -4.89 24.16
CA MET A 34 8.16 -6.23 23.56
C MET A 34 6.90 -6.52 22.74
N ALA A 35 5.89 -5.65 22.79
CA ALA A 35 4.63 -5.89 22.08
C ALA A 35 4.82 -5.79 20.56
N GLU A 36 4.09 -6.63 19.82
CA GLU A 36 4.23 -6.67 18.35
C GLU A 36 3.86 -5.35 17.68
N TYR A 37 2.93 -4.59 18.27
CA TYR A 37 2.48 -3.30 17.75
C TYR A 37 3.46 -2.15 18.01
N THR A 38 4.41 -2.32 18.93
CA THR A 38 5.28 -1.23 19.37
C THR A 38 6.55 -1.15 18.53
N LYS A 39 6.90 0.07 18.15
CA LYS A 39 8.17 0.42 17.49
C LYS A 39 9.21 0.87 18.52
N SER A 40 8.80 1.72 19.45
CA SER A 40 9.60 2.17 20.59
C SER A 40 8.70 2.66 21.73
N THR A 41 9.23 2.67 22.94
CA THR A 41 8.59 3.25 24.12
C THR A 41 9.53 4.26 24.74
N GLU A 42 8.97 5.30 25.33
CA GLU A 42 9.72 6.31 26.08
C GLU A 42 8.98 6.64 27.37
N TYR A 43 9.63 6.46 28.52
CA TYR A 43 9.11 6.95 29.78
C TYR A 43 9.42 8.45 29.92
N VAL A 44 8.38 9.25 30.12
CA VAL A 44 8.48 10.69 30.32
C VAL A 44 8.04 11.01 31.75
N SER A 45 9.00 11.45 32.56
CA SER A 45 8.69 11.95 33.91
C SER A 45 7.91 13.26 33.84
N LYS A 46 7.11 13.56 34.86
CA LYS A 46 6.40 14.84 34.95
C LYS A 46 7.34 16.05 34.90
N GLU A 47 8.57 15.92 35.41
CA GLU A 47 9.59 16.96 35.31
C GLU A 47 10.05 17.15 33.86
N GLN A 48 10.34 16.06 33.14
CA GLN A 48 10.69 16.12 31.71
C GLN A 48 9.53 16.65 30.86
N ALA A 49 8.29 16.23 31.13
CA ALA A 49 7.11 16.73 30.44
C ALA A 49 6.97 18.25 30.60
N ALA A 50 7.30 18.77 31.78
CA ALA A 50 7.28 20.21 32.02
C ALA A 50 8.38 20.97 31.26
N GLU A 51 9.58 20.41 31.19
CA GLU A 51 10.67 20.97 30.39
C GLU A 51 10.33 20.99 28.89
N LEU A 52 9.73 19.90 28.37
CA LEU A 52 9.27 19.80 26.98
C LEU A 52 8.18 20.84 26.69
N MET A 53 7.15 20.92 27.53
CA MET A 53 6.07 21.88 27.37
C MET A 53 6.57 23.33 27.44
N LYS A 54 7.51 23.63 28.34
CA LYS A 54 8.16 24.95 28.41
C LYS A 54 8.96 25.26 27.14
N ALA A 55 9.67 24.28 26.59
CA ALA A 55 10.42 24.45 25.35
C ALA A 55 9.51 24.68 24.13
N GLU A 56 8.36 24.01 24.05
CA GLU A 56 7.40 24.14 22.96
C GLU A 56 6.58 25.44 23.04
N THR A 57 6.13 25.80 24.25
CA THR A 57 5.23 26.93 24.47
C THR A 57 6.00 28.24 24.67
N GLY A 58 7.27 28.17 25.08
CA GLY A 58 8.12 29.32 25.39
C GLY A 58 7.81 29.99 26.74
N GLU A 59 6.85 29.47 27.49
CA GLU A 59 6.39 30.00 28.77
C GLU A 59 6.53 28.95 29.88
N ASP A 60 6.91 29.39 31.08
CA ASP A 60 6.92 28.52 32.26
C ASP A 60 5.54 28.56 32.93
N PHE A 61 4.72 27.54 32.66
CA PHE A 61 3.40 27.44 33.27
C PHE A 61 3.46 27.29 34.80
N MET A 62 4.60 26.83 35.36
CA MET A 62 4.76 26.70 36.80
C MET A 62 4.83 28.06 37.49
N ASP A 63 5.27 29.11 36.79
CA ASP A 63 5.28 30.49 37.32
C ASP A 63 3.85 31.01 37.58
N PHE A 64 2.85 30.46 36.89
CA PHE A 64 1.44 30.81 37.04
C PHE A 64 0.68 29.87 38.00
N VAL A 65 0.96 28.57 37.93
CA VAL A 65 0.22 27.52 38.66
C VAL A 65 0.83 27.23 40.04
N GLY A 66 2.13 27.50 40.23
CA GLY A 66 2.86 27.31 41.49
C GLY A 66 3.22 25.85 41.83
N TYR A 67 2.78 24.88 41.02
CA TYR A 67 3.15 23.47 41.11
C TYR A 67 3.11 22.82 39.71
N ASN A 68 3.71 21.64 39.55
CA ASN A 68 3.66 20.87 38.31
C ASN A 68 2.37 20.03 38.25
N PRO A 69 1.41 20.35 37.35
CA PRO A 69 0.16 19.59 37.23
C PRO A 69 0.28 18.41 36.25
N LEU A 70 1.44 18.22 35.61
CA LEU A 70 1.65 17.13 34.65
C LEU A 70 1.89 15.80 35.36
N GLN A 71 1.55 14.73 34.64
CA GLN A 71 1.67 13.35 35.11
C GLN A 71 2.89 12.66 34.49
N ASN A 72 3.35 11.59 35.11
CA ASN A 72 4.29 10.69 34.45
C ASN A 72 3.56 9.95 33.32
N SER A 73 4.22 9.75 32.18
CA SER A 73 3.63 9.02 31.06
C SER A 73 4.61 8.03 30.44
N ILE A 74 4.05 7.08 29.69
CA ILE A 74 4.80 6.25 28.75
C ILE A 74 4.26 6.56 27.36
N ASP A 75 5.11 7.11 26.50
CA ASP A 75 4.83 7.35 25.10
C ASP A 75 5.16 6.09 24.30
N VAL A 76 4.15 5.57 23.60
CA VAL A 76 4.25 4.36 22.78
C VAL A 76 4.16 4.75 21.32
N HIS A 77 5.29 4.61 20.61
CA HIS A 77 5.32 4.77 19.17
C HIS A 77 4.93 3.46 18.51
N LEU A 78 3.87 3.50 17.70
CA LEU A 78 3.31 2.31 17.06
C LEU A 78 3.96 2.04 15.70
N LYS A 79 4.00 0.77 15.32
CA LYS A 79 4.28 0.35 13.94
C LYS A 79 3.07 0.68 13.07
N ALA A 80 3.32 1.12 11.83
CA ALA A 80 2.29 1.56 10.89
C ALA A 80 1.11 0.58 10.71
N ASP A 81 1.40 -0.72 10.75
CA ASP A 81 0.40 -1.78 10.54
C ASP A 81 -0.66 -1.82 11.65
N TYR A 82 -0.36 -1.25 12.82
CA TYR A 82 -1.21 -1.25 14.02
C TYR A 82 -1.82 0.13 14.32
N VAL A 83 -1.70 1.10 13.41
CA VAL A 83 -2.29 2.44 13.55
C VAL A 83 -3.66 2.45 12.87
N THR A 84 -4.59 1.71 13.47
CA THR A 84 -5.99 1.61 13.04
C THR A 84 -6.91 1.79 14.23
N ASN A 85 -8.15 2.27 14.00
CA ASN A 85 -9.09 2.51 15.11
C ASN A 85 -9.33 1.22 15.91
N GLU A 86 -9.56 0.10 15.24
CA GLU A 86 -9.80 -1.20 15.89
C GLU A 86 -8.61 -1.66 16.77
N THR A 87 -7.37 -1.51 16.29
CA THR A 87 -6.19 -1.91 17.06
C THR A 87 -5.91 -0.96 18.22
N LEU A 88 -6.12 0.34 18.04
CA LEU A 88 -5.97 1.34 19.09
C LEU A 88 -7.01 1.18 20.18
N ASP A 89 -8.27 0.92 19.81
CA ASP A 89 -9.35 0.66 20.76
C ASP A 89 -9.04 -0.59 21.58
N GLY A 90 -8.59 -1.68 20.93
CA GLY A 90 -8.19 -2.91 21.62
C GLY A 90 -7.01 -2.72 22.59
N ILE A 91 -5.98 -1.96 22.19
CA ILE A 91 -4.84 -1.62 23.07
C ILE A 91 -5.31 -0.79 24.26
N THR A 92 -6.18 0.19 24.02
CA THR A 92 -6.70 1.08 25.06
C THR A 92 -7.55 0.30 26.06
N GLU A 93 -8.43 -0.59 25.61
CA GLU A 93 -9.24 -1.47 26.47
C GLU A 93 -8.37 -2.42 27.31
N GLU A 94 -7.33 -3.03 26.72
CA GLU A 94 -6.42 -3.92 27.42
C GLU A 94 -5.69 -3.20 28.56
N LEU A 95 -5.18 -2.00 28.27
CA LEU A 95 -4.39 -1.21 29.20
C LEU A 95 -5.25 -0.53 30.27
N ALA A 96 -6.46 -0.06 29.93
CA ALA A 96 -7.38 0.58 30.88
C ALA A 96 -7.77 -0.32 32.07
N ASN A 97 -7.61 -1.64 31.95
CA ASN A 97 -7.84 -2.59 33.04
C ASN A 97 -6.76 -2.53 34.16
N LYS A 98 -5.65 -1.82 33.97
CA LYS A 98 -4.57 -1.71 34.95
C LYS A 98 -4.81 -0.52 35.89
N LYS A 99 -4.94 -0.79 37.19
CA LYS A 99 -5.28 0.21 38.23
C LYS A 99 -4.31 1.37 38.39
N PHE A 100 -3.08 1.25 37.90
CA PHE A 100 -2.04 2.29 38.02
C PHE A 100 -1.95 3.19 36.78
N ILE A 101 -2.78 2.94 35.76
CA ILE A 101 -2.97 3.82 34.61
C ILE A 101 -4.11 4.79 34.95
N GLU A 102 -3.89 6.08 34.71
CA GLU A 102 -4.88 7.13 34.94
C GLU A 102 -5.71 7.38 33.68
N ASP A 103 -5.04 7.59 32.55
CA ASP A 103 -5.68 7.84 31.26
C ASP A 103 -4.79 7.37 30.09
N ILE A 104 -5.39 7.16 28.92
CA ILE A 104 -4.69 6.80 27.70
C ILE A 104 -5.20 7.70 26.60
N THR A 105 -4.28 8.48 26.02
CA THR A 105 -4.63 9.50 25.03
C THR A 105 -3.87 9.28 23.73
N TYR A 106 -4.57 9.52 22.63
CA TYR A 106 -4.02 9.55 21.28
C TYR A 106 -4.92 10.42 20.41
N ASP A 107 -4.38 10.97 19.32
CA ASP A 107 -5.16 11.79 18.40
C ASP A 107 -6.06 10.92 17.50
N ASN A 108 -7.24 10.60 18.00
CA ASN A 108 -8.21 9.75 17.30
C ASN A 108 -8.67 10.39 15.98
N ASP A 109 -8.91 11.69 15.97
CA ASP A 109 -9.31 12.44 14.78
C ASP A 109 -8.24 12.36 13.69
N LEU A 110 -6.96 12.53 14.05
CA LEU A 110 -5.84 12.41 13.12
C LEU A 110 -5.73 10.99 12.56
N VAL A 111 -5.84 9.97 13.41
CA VAL A 111 -5.80 8.57 12.99
C VAL A 111 -6.94 8.25 12.03
N GLU A 112 -8.16 8.67 12.36
CA GLU A 112 -9.34 8.45 11.53
C GLU A 112 -9.21 9.17 10.18
N LEU A 113 -8.84 10.46 10.19
CA LEU A 113 -8.65 11.27 8.99
C LEU A 113 -7.60 10.63 8.08
N MET A 114 -6.45 10.22 8.63
CA MET A 114 -5.38 9.57 7.89
C MET A 114 -5.85 8.24 7.29
N ASN A 115 -6.48 7.37 8.09
CA ASN A 115 -6.95 6.07 7.62
C ASN A 115 -8.02 6.19 6.53
N ASN A 116 -8.97 7.12 6.70
CA ASN A 116 -9.99 7.43 5.70
C ASN A 116 -9.38 7.98 4.41
N ASN A 117 -8.39 8.87 4.50
CA ASN A 117 -7.69 9.42 3.34
C ASN A 117 -6.88 8.35 2.59
N VAL A 118 -6.13 7.51 3.30
CA VAL A 118 -5.38 6.39 2.71
C VAL A 118 -6.33 5.44 1.98
N LYS A 119 -7.47 5.09 2.60
CA LYS A 119 -8.49 4.24 1.98
C LYS A 119 -9.09 4.88 0.73
N LYS A 120 -9.41 6.18 0.78
CA LYS A 120 -9.98 6.94 -0.33
C LYS A 120 -8.99 7.04 -1.51
N ILE A 121 -7.73 7.37 -1.25
CA ILE A 121 -6.68 7.42 -2.27
C ILE A 121 -6.49 6.04 -2.90
N THR A 122 -6.40 4.99 -2.09
CA THR A 122 -6.26 3.60 -2.58
C THR A 122 -7.43 3.21 -3.49
N PHE A 123 -8.65 3.55 -3.10
CA PHE A 123 -9.85 3.31 -3.92
C PHE A 123 -9.77 4.00 -5.28
N TRP A 124 -9.42 5.29 -5.33
CA TRP A 124 -9.31 6.03 -6.59
C TRP A 124 -8.18 5.53 -7.47
N VAL A 125 -7.03 5.17 -6.89
CA VAL A 125 -5.91 4.56 -7.62
C VAL A 125 -6.32 3.21 -8.23
N LEU A 126 -7.05 2.37 -7.49
CA LEU A 126 -7.55 1.10 -7.99
C LEU A 126 -8.56 1.31 -9.13
N LEU A 127 -9.51 2.24 -8.96
CA LEU A 127 -10.49 2.57 -9.98
C LEU A 127 -9.82 3.04 -11.27
N LEU A 128 -8.83 3.93 -11.16
CA LEU A 128 -8.07 4.42 -12.31
C LEU A 128 -7.24 3.31 -12.97
N SER A 129 -6.64 2.42 -12.17
CA SER A 129 -5.90 1.25 -12.67
C SER A 129 -6.81 0.28 -13.43
N ALA A 130 -8.02 0.05 -12.93
CA ALA A 130 -9.02 -0.78 -13.59
C ALA A 130 -9.46 -0.15 -14.93
N LEU A 131 -9.67 1.19 -14.95
CA LEU A 131 -9.99 1.93 -16.17
C LEU A 131 -8.88 1.82 -17.21
N PHE A 132 -7.61 2.03 -16.84
CA PHE A 132 -6.48 1.88 -17.75
C PHE A 132 -6.34 0.44 -18.26
N THR A 133 -6.58 -0.55 -17.40
CA THR A 133 -6.59 -1.96 -17.80
C THR A 133 -7.67 -2.21 -18.85
N LEU A 134 -8.88 -1.68 -18.65
CA LEU A 134 -9.98 -1.80 -19.61
C LEU A 134 -9.61 -1.14 -20.95
N ILE A 135 -9.04 0.06 -20.94
CA ILE A 135 -8.56 0.75 -22.14
C ILE A 135 -7.53 -0.11 -22.88
N ALA A 136 -6.55 -0.67 -22.17
CA ALA A 136 -5.55 -1.55 -22.75
C ALA A 136 -6.18 -2.79 -23.42
N VAL A 137 -7.15 -3.44 -22.75
CA VAL A 137 -7.88 -4.59 -23.29
C VAL A 137 -8.64 -4.22 -24.57
N LEU A 138 -9.30 -3.05 -24.59
CA LEU A 138 -10.02 -2.56 -25.78
C LEU A 138 -9.07 -2.31 -26.95
N LEU A 139 -7.92 -1.68 -26.69
CA LEU A 139 -6.89 -1.42 -27.71
C LEU A 139 -6.27 -2.71 -28.26
N ILE A 140 -6.03 -3.71 -27.40
CA ILE A 140 -5.57 -5.03 -27.84
C ILE A 140 -6.64 -5.68 -28.72
N ASN A 141 -7.91 -5.62 -28.32
CA ASN A 141 -9.01 -6.22 -29.08
C ASN A 141 -9.19 -5.57 -30.46
N SER A 142 -9.13 -4.23 -30.54
CA SER A 142 -9.21 -3.52 -31.82
C SER A 142 -8.01 -3.82 -32.72
N SER A 143 -6.80 -3.92 -32.16
CA SER A 143 -5.59 -4.28 -32.89
C SER A 143 -5.63 -5.71 -33.43
N ILE A 144 -6.10 -6.67 -32.62
CA ILE A 144 -6.27 -8.06 -33.04
C ILE A 144 -7.33 -8.19 -34.13
N ARG A 145 -8.44 -7.47 -34.03
CA ARG A 145 -9.47 -7.41 -35.09
C ARG A 145 -8.84 -7.02 -36.43
N LEU A 146 -8.06 -5.95 -36.44
CA LEU A 146 -7.40 -5.46 -37.64
C LEU A 146 -6.38 -6.49 -38.19
N ALA A 147 -5.59 -7.10 -37.31
CA ALA A 147 -4.61 -8.11 -37.68
C ALA A 147 -5.25 -9.37 -38.29
N VAL A 148 -6.37 -9.83 -37.74
CA VAL A 148 -7.15 -10.97 -38.24
C VAL A 148 -7.78 -10.62 -39.59
N TYR A 149 -8.39 -9.44 -39.71
CA TYR A 149 -9.03 -8.98 -40.95
C TYR A 149 -8.02 -8.86 -42.11
N SER A 150 -6.82 -8.34 -41.83
CA SER A 150 -5.73 -8.24 -42.82
C SER A 150 -5.27 -9.62 -43.33
N LYS A 151 -5.36 -10.67 -42.50
CA LYS A 151 -4.97 -12.04 -42.84
C LYS A 151 -6.15 -12.97 -43.18
N ARG A 152 -7.34 -12.42 -43.45
CA ARG A 152 -8.58 -13.21 -43.63
C ARG A 152 -8.48 -14.32 -44.68
N PHE A 153 -7.81 -14.08 -45.81
CA PHE A 153 -7.66 -15.08 -46.87
C PHE A 153 -6.79 -16.26 -46.43
N ILE A 154 -5.66 -15.98 -45.76
CA ILE A 154 -4.76 -17.00 -45.23
C ILE A 154 -5.49 -17.86 -44.19
N ILE A 155 -6.25 -17.20 -43.30
CA ILE A 155 -7.05 -17.90 -42.28
C ILE A 155 -8.09 -18.81 -42.94
N LYS A 156 -8.76 -18.34 -44.00
CA LYS A 156 -9.74 -19.15 -44.74
C LYS A 156 -9.10 -20.35 -45.42
N THR A 157 -7.93 -20.18 -46.05
CA THR A 157 -7.17 -21.30 -46.64
C THR A 157 -6.78 -22.32 -45.57
N MET A 158 -6.30 -21.87 -44.42
CA MET A 158 -5.99 -22.77 -43.29
C MET A 158 -7.24 -23.54 -42.83
N GLN A 159 -8.40 -22.90 -42.74
CA GLN A 159 -9.66 -23.55 -42.39
C GLN A 159 -10.11 -24.58 -43.43
N MET A 160 -9.91 -24.34 -44.72
CA MET A 160 -10.27 -25.28 -45.81
C MET A 160 -9.41 -26.54 -45.80
N VAL A 161 -8.16 -26.44 -45.36
CA VAL A 161 -7.24 -27.58 -45.19
C VAL A 161 -7.44 -28.29 -43.84
N GLY A 162 -8.41 -27.86 -43.03
CA GLY A 162 -8.77 -28.51 -41.76
C GLY A 162 -7.94 -28.06 -40.54
N ALA A 163 -7.24 -26.93 -40.61
CA ALA A 163 -6.46 -26.43 -39.48
C ALA A 163 -7.36 -26.08 -38.29
N THR A 164 -6.94 -26.47 -37.08
CA THR A 164 -7.68 -26.18 -35.85
C THR A 164 -7.63 -24.69 -35.49
N LYS A 165 -8.66 -24.18 -34.79
CA LYS A 165 -8.69 -22.79 -34.28
C LYS A 165 -7.46 -22.45 -33.42
N THR A 166 -6.95 -23.44 -32.68
CA THR A 166 -5.73 -23.29 -31.88
C THR A 166 -4.49 -23.07 -32.74
N PHE A 167 -4.37 -23.78 -33.86
CA PHE A 167 -3.26 -23.60 -34.80
C PHE A 167 -3.28 -22.20 -35.42
N ILE A 168 -4.46 -21.71 -35.81
CA ILE A 168 -4.65 -20.38 -36.41
C ILE A 168 -4.35 -19.25 -35.41
N ARG A 169 -4.77 -19.38 -34.15
CA ARG A 169 -4.58 -18.31 -33.12
C ARG A 169 -3.17 -18.23 -32.55
N ARG A 170 -2.44 -19.35 -32.49
CA ARG A 170 -1.10 -19.44 -31.86
C ARG A 170 -0.12 -18.34 -32.30
N PRO A 171 0.06 -18.02 -33.60
CA PRO A 171 0.98 -16.97 -34.02
C PRO A 171 0.56 -15.57 -33.54
N PHE A 172 -0.75 -15.29 -33.45
CA PHE A 172 -1.25 -14.01 -32.95
C PHE A 172 -1.00 -13.87 -31.44
N VAL A 173 -1.34 -14.90 -30.66
CA VAL A 173 -1.11 -14.92 -29.21
C VAL A 173 0.37 -14.80 -28.89
N PHE A 174 1.23 -15.55 -29.59
CA PHE A 174 2.67 -15.51 -29.38
C PHE A 174 3.27 -14.14 -29.66
N LYS A 175 2.90 -13.51 -30.80
CA LYS A 175 3.37 -12.17 -31.15
C LYS A 175 2.91 -11.12 -30.13
N SER A 176 1.67 -11.19 -29.66
CA SER A 176 1.17 -10.28 -28.62
C SER A 176 1.90 -10.48 -27.30
N VAL A 177 2.17 -11.71 -26.88
CA VAL A 177 2.93 -11.99 -25.65
C VAL A 177 4.35 -11.43 -25.75
N GLN A 178 5.03 -11.57 -26.89
CA GLN A 178 6.35 -10.96 -27.11
C GLN A 178 6.30 -9.43 -26.95
N LEU A 179 5.32 -8.78 -27.58
CA LEU A 179 5.12 -7.34 -27.44
C LEU A 179 4.78 -6.95 -25.99
N GLY A 180 3.98 -7.76 -25.30
CA GLY A 180 3.66 -7.59 -23.88
C GLY A 180 4.88 -7.69 -22.97
N VAL A 181 5.80 -8.63 -23.24
CA VAL A 181 7.09 -8.74 -22.53
C VAL A 181 7.94 -7.49 -22.74
N ILE A 182 8.05 -7.01 -23.98
CA ILE A 182 8.81 -5.77 -24.28
C ILE A 182 8.17 -4.58 -23.56
N GLY A 183 6.84 -4.45 -23.63
CA GLY A 183 6.11 -3.39 -22.93
C GLY A 183 6.28 -3.44 -21.42
N ALA A 184 6.26 -4.65 -20.83
CA ALA A 184 6.52 -4.85 -19.41
C ALA A 184 7.94 -4.43 -19.03
N ILE A 185 8.96 -4.79 -19.82
CA ILE A 185 10.34 -4.34 -19.59
C ILE A 185 10.44 -2.82 -19.62
N VAL A 186 9.82 -2.15 -20.59
CA VAL A 186 9.79 -0.68 -20.67
C VAL A 186 9.11 -0.08 -19.44
N ALA A 187 7.99 -0.65 -18.99
CA ALA A 187 7.31 -0.22 -17.77
C ALA A 187 8.18 -0.41 -16.51
N LEU A 188 8.91 -1.52 -16.40
CA LEU A 188 9.83 -1.77 -15.29
C LEU A 188 10.99 -0.77 -15.27
N ILE A 189 11.54 -0.40 -16.42
CA ILE A 189 12.56 0.65 -16.52
C ILE A 189 12.00 1.98 -16.04
N GLY A 190 10.81 2.37 -16.51
CA GLY A 190 10.13 3.59 -16.06
C GLY A 190 9.87 3.59 -14.56
N MET A 191 9.40 2.46 -14.01
CA MET A 191 9.21 2.28 -12.57
C MET A 191 10.52 2.42 -11.80
N GLY A 192 11.61 1.82 -12.28
CA GLY A 192 12.93 1.95 -11.68
C GLY A 192 13.42 3.40 -11.61
N ILE A 193 13.19 4.17 -12.68
CA ILE A 193 13.52 5.61 -12.72
C ILE A 193 12.71 6.38 -11.67
N VAL A 194 11.39 6.17 -11.62
CA VAL A 194 10.51 6.83 -10.65
C VAL A 194 10.92 6.50 -9.21
N LEU A 195 11.21 5.22 -8.94
CA LEU A 195 11.63 4.76 -7.61
C LEU A 195 12.98 5.39 -7.21
N TYR A 196 13.93 5.46 -8.13
CA TYR A 196 15.22 6.13 -7.90
C TYR A 196 15.04 7.59 -7.51
N TYR A 197 14.25 8.36 -8.27
CA TYR A 197 14.00 9.76 -7.95
C TYR A 197 13.21 9.93 -6.65
N MET A 198 12.21 9.09 -6.39
CA MET A 198 11.48 9.14 -5.10
C MET A 198 12.40 8.91 -3.91
N ASN A 199 13.35 7.99 -4.00
CA ASN A 199 14.30 7.73 -2.92
C ASN A 199 15.26 8.91 -2.69
N GLN A 200 15.58 9.69 -3.74
CA GLN A 200 16.41 10.90 -3.62
C GLN A 200 15.64 12.06 -2.99
N PHE A 201 14.39 12.29 -3.39
CA PHE A 201 13.58 13.38 -2.86
C PHE A 201 13.01 13.11 -1.47
N PHE A 202 12.74 11.84 -1.14
CA PHE A 202 12.15 11.43 0.14
C PHE A 202 12.96 10.28 0.76
N PRO A 203 14.19 10.55 1.24
CA PRO A 203 15.06 9.53 1.80
C PRO A 203 14.45 8.85 3.04
N GLU A 204 13.60 9.56 3.78
CA GLU A 204 12.88 9.08 4.97
C GLU A 204 11.96 7.88 4.70
N LEU A 205 11.49 7.71 3.45
CA LEU A 205 10.63 6.59 3.08
C LEU A 205 11.38 5.27 2.96
N GLN A 206 12.71 5.32 2.85
CA GLN A 206 13.59 4.15 2.82
C GLN A 206 13.13 3.08 1.80
N LEU A 207 12.64 3.52 0.63
CA LEU A 207 11.96 2.64 -0.34
C LEU A 207 12.88 1.51 -0.85
N LEU A 208 14.19 1.77 -0.95
CA LEU A 208 15.19 0.81 -1.41
C LEU A 208 15.72 -0.14 -0.32
N GLN A 209 15.41 0.08 0.96
CA GLN A 209 15.99 -0.72 2.05
C GLN A 209 15.41 -2.14 2.17
N LYS A 210 14.27 -2.43 1.52
CA LYS A 210 13.67 -3.78 1.48
C LYS A 210 13.73 -4.37 0.06
N PRO A 211 14.89 -4.89 -0.38
CA PRO A 211 15.07 -5.37 -1.76
C PRO A 211 14.14 -6.51 -2.13
N MET A 212 13.74 -7.36 -1.16
CA MET A 212 12.79 -8.44 -1.39
C MET A 212 11.39 -7.94 -1.78
N LEU A 213 10.91 -6.87 -1.13
CA LEU A 213 9.61 -6.27 -1.41
C LEU A 213 9.62 -5.57 -2.78
N VAL A 214 10.68 -4.81 -3.07
CA VAL A 214 10.84 -4.18 -4.38
C VAL A 214 10.93 -5.24 -5.49
N GLY A 215 11.72 -6.30 -5.28
CA GLY A 215 11.84 -7.39 -6.24
C GLY A 215 10.51 -8.10 -6.52
N SER A 216 9.73 -8.40 -5.48
CA SER A 216 8.43 -9.06 -5.66
C SER A 216 7.42 -8.17 -6.41
N LEU A 217 7.44 -6.85 -6.18
CA LEU A 217 6.61 -5.89 -6.94
C LEU A 217 6.98 -5.88 -8.43
N PHE A 218 8.26 -5.81 -8.77
CA PHE A 218 8.72 -5.82 -10.16
C PHE A 218 8.32 -7.12 -10.87
N ILE A 219 8.49 -8.27 -10.21
CA ILE A 219 8.06 -9.56 -10.73
C ILE A 219 6.53 -9.59 -10.90
N GLY A 220 5.78 -9.09 -9.91
CA GLY A 220 4.32 -9.02 -9.96
C GLY A 220 3.81 -8.21 -11.15
N ILE A 221 4.38 -7.02 -11.38
CA ILE A 221 4.01 -6.14 -12.50
C ILE A 221 4.35 -6.80 -13.84
N PHE A 222 5.52 -7.43 -13.94
CA PHE A 222 5.91 -8.16 -15.14
C PHE A 222 4.91 -9.28 -15.46
N LEU A 223 4.61 -10.13 -14.48
CA LEU A 223 3.69 -11.25 -14.66
C LEU A 223 2.28 -10.77 -15.00
N LEU A 224 1.76 -9.76 -14.31
CA LEU A 224 0.45 -9.18 -14.62
C LEU A 224 0.40 -8.62 -16.04
N GLY A 225 1.43 -7.89 -16.48
CA GLY A 225 1.51 -7.36 -17.84
C GLY A 225 1.45 -8.46 -18.91
N VAL A 226 2.19 -9.54 -18.71
CA VAL A 226 2.19 -10.71 -19.62
C VAL A 226 0.84 -11.43 -19.59
N ILE A 227 0.29 -11.69 -18.39
CA ILE A 227 -0.98 -12.40 -18.20
C ILE A 227 -2.14 -11.63 -18.82
N ILE A 228 -2.24 -10.32 -18.57
CA ILE A 228 -3.29 -9.46 -19.13
C ILE A 228 -3.21 -9.49 -20.66
N THR A 229 -2.01 -9.34 -21.23
CA THR A 229 -1.81 -9.36 -22.69
C THR A 229 -2.19 -10.71 -23.30
N TRP A 230 -1.80 -11.80 -22.65
CA TRP A 230 -2.11 -13.17 -23.07
C TRP A 230 -3.61 -13.43 -23.05
N ILE A 231 -4.29 -13.18 -21.92
CA ILE A 231 -5.73 -13.38 -21.75
C ILE A 231 -6.52 -12.51 -22.75
N SER A 232 -6.16 -11.23 -22.86
CA SER A 232 -6.83 -10.29 -23.76
C SER A 232 -6.74 -10.74 -25.21
N THR A 233 -5.55 -11.14 -25.65
CA THR A 233 -5.33 -11.63 -27.02
C THR A 233 -6.03 -12.95 -27.26
N PHE A 234 -6.01 -13.86 -26.28
CA PHE A 234 -6.69 -15.15 -26.37
C PHE A 234 -8.20 -14.98 -26.55
N ILE A 235 -8.83 -14.16 -25.71
CA ILE A 235 -10.27 -13.89 -25.78
C ILE A 235 -10.62 -13.22 -27.12
N ALA A 236 -9.85 -12.21 -27.54
CA ALA A 236 -10.08 -11.51 -28.80
C ALA A 236 -9.98 -12.45 -30.01
N THR A 237 -8.87 -13.19 -30.14
CA THR A 237 -8.66 -14.12 -31.27
C THR A 237 -9.71 -15.24 -31.29
N GLN A 238 -10.05 -15.81 -30.13
CA GLN A 238 -11.08 -16.85 -30.03
C GLN A 238 -12.45 -16.34 -30.49
N ARG A 239 -12.84 -15.13 -30.07
CA ARG A 239 -14.09 -14.51 -30.48
C ARG A 239 -14.13 -14.31 -32.00
N PHE A 240 -13.05 -13.83 -32.60
CA PHE A 240 -12.99 -13.61 -34.06
C PHE A 240 -13.00 -14.89 -34.88
N LEU A 241 -12.30 -15.94 -34.45
CA LEU A 241 -12.29 -17.23 -35.16
C LEU A 241 -13.59 -18.03 -35.02
N ASN A 242 -14.46 -17.64 -34.09
CA ASN A 242 -15.80 -18.22 -33.91
C ASN A 242 -16.88 -17.54 -34.77
N LEU A 243 -16.61 -16.36 -35.34
CA LEU A 243 -17.54 -15.71 -36.26
C LEU A 243 -17.61 -16.52 -37.57
N LYS A 244 -18.83 -16.80 -38.05
CA LYS A 244 -19.03 -17.52 -39.32
C LYS A 244 -18.47 -16.67 -40.47
N THR A 245 -17.74 -17.32 -41.37
CA THR A 245 -17.01 -16.70 -42.50
C THR A 245 -17.86 -15.72 -43.35
N ASP A 246 -19.18 -15.88 -43.36
CA ASP A 246 -20.09 -15.12 -44.22
C ASP A 246 -20.39 -13.70 -43.70
N GLN A 247 -19.95 -13.37 -42.48
CA GLN A 247 -20.06 -12.01 -41.91
C GLN A 247 -18.75 -11.19 -42.03
N LEU A 248 -17.74 -11.70 -42.72
CA LEU A 248 -16.47 -10.98 -42.99
C LEU A 248 -16.47 -10.22 -44.32
N TYR A 249 -17.56 -10.32 -45.11
CA TYR A 249 -17.73 -9.69 -46.42
C TYR A 249 -18.70 -8.49 -46.42
N TYR A 250 -19.17 -8.05 -45.24
CA TYR A 250 -19.92 -6.82 -45.04
C TYR A 250 -19.28 -5.98 -43.95
#